data_AF-A0A7W4QB76-F1
#
_entry.id   AF-A0A7W4QB76-F1
#
_cell.length_a   1.000
_cell.length_b   1.000
_cell.length_c   1.000
_cell.angle_alpha   90.00
_cell.angle_beta   90.00
_cell.angle_gamma   90.00
#
_symmetry.space_group_name_H-M   'P 1'
#
loop_
_entity.id
_entity.type
_entity.pdbx_description
1 polymer ?
#
loop_
_entity_poly.entity_id
_entity_poly.type
_entity_poly.pdbx_seq_one_letter_code
_entity_poly.pdbx_strand_id
1 'polypeptide(L)'
;MEHQEVDLSKPQNQDLIWDLDSMARRELAERFITLFENRLCVYSESVRQLYTNYNLHFPSDLGRKMVVLPNPYAFHDTLHGIDSAAVRQTGLCVLPGRLLGKPGLLLATQMKEGGPAPKTMPFKQALAQIISNQKKIGDVFLPIMMKGDLREFDQQMPYIHLHRLQVQKLTRLSTFERDDIQQTITRKLLELYRRADSLVC
;
A
#
# COMPACT_ATOMS: atom_id res chain seq x y z
N MET A 1 -28.79 2.51 8.00
CA MET A 1 -27.49 2.09 7.45
C MET A 1 -27.34 0.64 7.86
N GLU A 2 -27.52 -0.29 6.92
CA GLU A 2 -27.39 -1.72 7.21
C GLU A 2 -25.90 -2.01 7.47
N HIS A 3 -25.61 -2.55 8.66
CA HIS A 3 -24.33 -3.17 8.93
C HIS A 3 -24.23 -4.40 8.05
N GLN A 4 -23.41 -4.35 7.01
CA GLN A 4 -23.08 -5.51 6.21
C GLN A 4 -22.23 -6.43 7.10
N GLU A 5 -22.85 -7.48 7.64
CA GLU A 5 -22.11 -8.62 8.19
C GLU A 5 -21.34 -9.24 7.03
N VAL A 6 -20.03 -9.03 7.02
CA VAL A 6 -19.14 -9.67 6.06
C VAL A 6 -19.17 -11.16 6.36
N ASP A 7 -19.70 -11.96 5.43
CA ASP A 7 -19.67 -13.41 5.54
C ASP A 7 -18.22 -13.92 5.33
N LEU A 8 -17.53 -14.11 6.44
CA LEU A 8 -16.14 -14.59 6.52
C LEU A 8 -16.01 -16.10 6.23
N SER A 9 -17.10 -16.80 5.89
CA SER A 9 -17.12 -18.27 5.72
C SER A 9 -16.68 -18.77 4.34
N LYS A 10 -16.62 -17.90 3.32
CA LYS A 10 -16.06 -18.26 2.00
C LYS A 10 -14.53 -18.39 2.09
N PRO A 11 -13.86 -19.24 1.29
CA PRO A 11 -12.39 -19.34 1.28
C PRO A 11 -11.81 -17.96 1.02
N GLN A 12 -11.39 -17.33 2.11
CA GLN A 12 -11.05 -15.93 2.13
C GLN A 12 -9.61 -15.83 1.67
N ASN A 13 -9.37 -15.01 0.64
CA ASN A 13 -8.02 -14.73 0.17
C ASN A 13 -7.18 -14.25 1.36
N GLN A 14 -6.27 -15.11 1.84
CA GLN A 14 -5.51 -14.85 3.07
C GLN A 14 -4.59 -13.65 2.94
N ASP A 15 -4.24 -13.24 1.72
CA ASP A 15 -3.44 -12.04 1.45
C ASP A 15 -4.22 -10.74 1.73
N LEU A 16 -5.54 -10.83 1.86
CA LEU A 16 -6.41 -9.70 2.22
C LEU A 16 -6.69 -9.62 3.72
N ILE A 17 -6.20 -10.59 4.50
CA ILE A 17 -6.33 -10.61 5.96
C ILE A 17 -4.94 -10.36 6.55
N TRP A 18 -4.77 -9.19 7.14
CA TRP A 18 -3.50 -8.74 7.69
C TRP A 18 -3.55 -8.77 9.21
N ASP A 19 -2.49 -9.30 9.78
CA ASP A 19 -2.33 -9.42 11.23
C ASP A 19 -1.77 -8.11 11.79
N LEU A 20 -2.38 -7.60 12.85
CA LEU A 20 -1.97 -6.40 13.60
C LEU A 20 -1.55 -6.75 15.04
N ASP A 21 -1.41 -8.03 15.40
CA ASP A 21 -1.07 -8.45 16.77
C ASP A 21 0.26 -7.87 17.24
N SER A 22 1.21 -7.70 16.31
CA SER A 22 2.52 -7.11 16.59
C SER A 22 2.51 -5.58 16.74
N MET A 23 1.37 -4.90 16.59
CA MET A 23 1.26 -3.44 16.68
C MET A 23 0.98 -3.03 18.13
N ALA A 24 1.93 -2.36 18.78
CA ALA A 24 1.74 -1.79 20.10
C ALA A 24 0.71 -0.65 20.08
N ARG A 25 0.72 0.20 19.04
CA ARG A 25 -0.23 1.30 18.86
C ARG A 25 -1.25 1.02 17.75
N ARG A 26 -2.16 0.08 18.01
CA ARG A 26 -3.20 -0.36 17.07
C ARG A 26 -3.99 0.81 16.44
N GLU A 27 -4.62 1.65 17.24
CA GLU A 27 -5.45 2.77 16.72
C GLU A 27 -4.65 3.71 15.80
N LEU A 28 -3.38 3.93 16.11
CA LEU A 28 -2.49 4.74 15.28
C LEU A 28 -2.19 4.03 13.95
N ALA A 29 -1.91 2.73 13.98
CA ALA A 29 -1.69 1.93 12.80
C ALA A 29 -2.93 1.87 11.89
N GLU A 30 -4.13 1.72 12.47
CA GLU A 30 -5.41 1.71 11.74
C GLU A 30 -5.69 3.06 11.08
N ARG A 31 -5.57 4.17 11.82
CA ARG A 31 -5.70 5.52 11.25
C ARG A 31 -4.67 5.78 10.16
N PHE A 32 -3.45 5.29 10.34
CA PHE A 32 -2.36 5.46 9.40
C PHE A 32 -2.59 4.71 8.08
N ILE A 33 -2.92 3.41 8.12
CA ILE A 33 -3.15 2.61 6.91
C ILE A 33 -4.40 3.08 6.14
N THR A 34 -5.41 3.58 6.84
CA THR A 34 -6.62 4.17 6.24
C THR A 34 -6.31 5.39 5.36
N LEU A 35 -5.19 6.09 5.59
CA LEU A 35 -4.74 7.17 4.70
C LEU A 35 -4.47 6.68 3.27
N PHE A 36 -4.17 5.39 3.08
CA PHE A 36 -3.82 4.79 1.80
C PHE A 36 -4.95 4.00 1.15
N GLU A 37 -6.06 3.81 1.87
CA GLU A 37 -7.28 3.22 1.33
C GLU A 37 -7.67 3.95 0.04
N ASN A 38 -7.94 3.17 -1.02
CA ASN A 38 -8.25 3.64 -2.36
C ASN A 38 -7.20 4.56 -3.02
N ARG A 39 -6.02 4.78 -2.42
CA ARG A 39 -4.93 5.59 -2.96
C ARG A 39 -3.72 4.76 -3.38
N LEU A 40 -3.50 3.62 -2.74
CA LEU A 40 -2.54 2.59 -3.17
C LEU A 40 -3.28 1.30 -3.46
N CYS A 41 -2.85 0.57 -4.49
CA CYS A 41 -3.42 -0.73 -4.80
C CYS A 41 -2.89 -1.80 -3.83
N VAL A 42 -3.70 -2.81 -3.54
CA VAL A 42 -3.32 -3.97 -2.71
C VAL A 42 -3.13 -5.19 -3.59
N TYR A 43 -1.96 -5.82 -3.53
CA TYR A 43 -1.63 -7.02 -4.26
C TYR A 43 -1.91 -8.27 -3.42
N SER A 44 -2.52 -9.26 -4.05
CA SER A 44 -2.59 -10.63 -3.55
C SER A 44 -1.81 -11.55 -4.49
N GLU A 45 -0.78 -12.16 -3.93
CA GLU A 45 0.06 -13.14 -4.61
C GLU A 45 -0.68 -14.45 -4.87
N SER A 46 -1.44 -14.93 -3.89
CA SER A 46 -2.17 -16.20 -3.91
C SER A 46 -3.13 -16.31 -5.09
N VAL A 47 -3.80 -15.20 -5.46
CA VAL A 47 -4.73 -15.17 -6.60
C VAL A 47 -4.23 -14.33 -7.77
N ARG A 48 -3.02 -13.78 -7.69
CA ARG A 48 -2.37 -12.95 -8.73
C ARG A 48 -3.23 -11.76 -9.15
N GLN A 49 -3.82 -11.08 -8.18
CA GLN A 49 -4.71 -9.93 -8.39
C GLN A 49 -4.18 -8.67 -7.72
N LEU A 50 -4.49 -7.53 -8.32
CA LEU A 50 -4.24 -6.21 -7.75
C LEU A 50 -5.58 -5.47 -7.60
N TYR A 51 -5.95 -5.19 -6.35
CA TYR A 51 -7.18 -4.50 -6.00
C TYR A 51 -6.95 -2.99 -5.98
N THR A 52 -7.73 -2.27 -6.77
CA THR A 52 -7.59 -0.81 -6.94
C THR A 52 -8.67 -0.03 -6.19
N ASN A 53 -9.76 -0.70 -5.82
CA ASN A 53 -10.86 -0.15 -5.03
C ASN A 53 -11.26 -1.13 -3.92
N TYR A 54 -11.10 -0.71 -2.67
CA TYR A 54 -11.36 -1.52 -1.49
C TYR A 54 -11.62 -0.62 -0.27
N ASN A 55 -12.29 -1.20 0.73
CA ASN A 55 -12.37 -0.62 2.06
C ASN A 55 -11.52 -1.45 3.03
N LEU A 56 -10.96 -0.80 4.04
CA LEU A 56 -10.30 -1.46 5.16
C LEU A 56 -11.33 -1.67 6.27
N HIS A 57 -11.50 -2.92 6.68
CA HIS A 57 -12.36 -3.30 7.79
C HIS A 57 -11.52 -3.81 8.97
N PHE A 58 -11.85 -3.34 10.17
CA PHE A 58 -11.16 -3.69 11.41
C PHE A 58 -12.15 -4.43 12.34
N PRO A 59 -12.44 -5.70 12.05
CA PRO A 59 -13.42 -6.50 12.81
C PRO A 59 -12.99 -6.66 14.27
N SER A 60 -13.90 -6.40 15.21
CA SER A 60 -13.66 -6.58 16.66
C SER A 60 -13.64 -8.05 17.08
N ASP A 61 -14.36 -8.91 16.33
CA ASP A 61 -14.61 -10.32 16.58
C ASP A 61 -13.53 -11.25 16.02
N LEU A 62 -12.74 -10.79 15.04
CA LEU A 62 -11.63 -11.54 14.44
C LEU A 62 -10.25 -11.27 15.08
N GLY A 63 -10.23 -10.66 16.27
CA GLY A 63 -8.99 -10.28 16.97
C GLY A 63 -8.38 -9.00 16.40
N ARG A 64 -7.04 -8.86 16.47
CA ARG A 64 -6.34 -7.69 15.91
C ARG A 64 -6.05 -7.91 14.42
N LYS A 65 -7.11 -8.01 13.62
CA LYS A 65 -6.99 -8.18 12.16
C LYS A 65 -7.47 -6.95 11.41
N MET A 66 -6.85 -6.72 10.27
CA MET A 66 -7.35 -5.82 9.22
C MET A 66 -7.74 -6.67 8.02
N VAL A 67 -8.93 -6.43 7.48
CA VAL A 67 -9.42 -7.10 6.28
C VAL A 67 -9.55 -6.07 5.17
N VAL A 68 -8.85 -6.33 4.07
CA VAL A 68 -9.03 -5.59 2.82
C VAL A 68 -10.26 -6.16 2.12
N LEU A 69 -11.28 -5.34 1.94
CA LEU A 69 -12.54 -5.73 1.29
C LEU A 69 -12.65 -5.05 -0.08
N PRO A 70 -12.32 -5.76 -1.18
CA PRO A 70 -12.54 -5.26 -2.52
C PRO A 70 -14.02 -4.94 -2.74
N ASN A 71 -14.31 -3.90 -3.53
CA ASN A 71 -15.70 -3.57 -3.86
C ASN A 71 -16.31 -4.69 -4.73
N PRO A 72 -17.31 -5.44 -4.22
CA PRO A 72 -17.89 -6.57 -4.94
C PRO A 72 -18.73 -6.15 -6.15
N TYR A 73 -19.09 -4.86 -6.26
CA TYR A 73 -19.85 -4.30 -7.38
C TYR A 73 -18.98 -3.61 -8.43
N ALA A 74 -17.67 -3.55 -8.22
CA ALA A 74 -16.72 -2.92 -9.13
C ALA A 74 -15.71 -3.94 -9.65
N PHE A 75 -16.19 -4.92 -10.41
CA PHE A 75 -15.34 -5.97 -10.99
C PHE A 75 -14.21 -5.42 -11.87
N HIS A 76 -14.41 -4.25 -12.47
CA HIS A 76 -13.41 -3.54 -13.27
C HIS A 76 -12.24 -2.98 -12.44
N ASP A 77 -12.39 -2.92 -11.12
CA ASP A 77 -11.38 -2.37 -10.20
C ASP A 77 -10.41 -3.45 -9.69
N THR A 78 -10.53 -4.68 -10.18
CA THR A 78 -9.58 -5.78 -9.93
C THR A 78 -8.78 -6.07 -11.19
N LEU A 79 -7.46 -5.92 -11.10
CA LEU A 79 -6.53 -6.25 -12.18
C LEU A 79 -6.03 -7.67 -11.99
N HIS A 80 -6.02 -8.48 -13.06
CA HIS A 80 -5.72 -9.90 -13.03
C HIS A 80 -4.38 -10.23 -13.70
N GLY A 81 -3.87 -11.45 -13.45
CA GLY A 81 -2.67 -11.95 -14.13
C GLY A 81 -1.37 -11.29 -13.64
N ILE A 82 -1.37 -10.75 -12.42
CA ILE A 82 -0.22 -10.08 -11.83
C ILE A 82 0.74 -11.12 -11.23
N ASP A 83 1.70 -11.55 -12.05
CA ASP A 83 2.73 -12.52 -11.64
C ASP A 83 3.64 -11.93 -10.54
N SER A 84 3.94 -12.70 -9.49
CA SER A 84 4.76 -12.22 -8.38
C SER A 84 6.19 -11.91 -8.77
N ALA A 85 6.71 -12.48 -9.86
CA ALA A 85 8.01 -12.11 -10.42
C ALA A 85 8.08 -10.65 -10.90
N ALA A 86 6.94 -10.02 -11.17
CA ALA A 86 6.80 -8.62 -11.52
C ALA A 86 6.73 -7.68 -10.30
N VAL A 87 6.53 -8.21 -9.09
CA VAL A 87 6.46 -7.43 -7.85
C VAL A 87 7.85 -7.39 -7.20
N ARG A 88 8.30 -6.19 -6.83
CA ARG A 88 9.60 -5.99 -6.17
C ARG A 88 9.49 -5.11 -4.94
N GLN A 89 10.12 -5.55 -3.86
CA GLN A 89 10.38 -4.75 -2.67
C GLN A 89 11.25 -3.54 -3.04
N THR A 90 10.87 -2.34 -2.59
CA THR A 90 11.58 -1.09 -2.92
C THR A 90 12.56 -0.63 -1.85
N GLY A 91 12.40 -1.10 -0.60
CA GLY A 91 13.13 -0.56 0.56
C GLY A 91 12.66 0.82 1.02
N LEU A 92 11.61 1.37 0.37
CA LEU A 92 10.98 2.63 0.75
C LEU A 92 9.95 2.37 1.85
N CYS A 93 9.99 3.17 2.90
CA CYS A 93 9.04 3.09 4.01
C CYS A 93 8.33 4.44 4.16
N VAL A 94 7.00 4.41 4.18
CA VAL A 94 6.17 5.58 4.48
C VAL A 94 5.83 5.55 5.96
N LEU A 95 5.92 6.69 6.65
CA LEU A 95 5.65 6.79 8.09
C LEU A 95 5.01 8.13 8.45
N PRO A 96 4.26 8.21 9.58
CA PRO A 96 3.64 9.44 10.02
C PRO A 96 4.70 10.41 10.57
N GLY A 97 4.79 11.62 10.00
CA GLY A 97 5.79 12.60 10.38
C GLY A 97 5.62 13.15 11.79
N ARG A 98 4.38 13.18 12.30
CA ARG A 98 4.04 13.74 13.63
C ARG A 98 4.83 13.07 14.76
N LEU A 99 5.11 11.77 14.65
CA LEU A 99 5.90 11.02 15.63
C LEU A 99 7.38 11.45 15.68
N LEU A 100 7.86 12.12 14.63
CA LEU A 100 9.21 12.67 14.51
C LEU A 100 9.22 14.21 14.56
N GLY A 101 8.12 14.84 15.02
CA GLY A 101 8.00 16.30 15.08
C GLY A 101 7.94 17.00 13.72
N LYS A 102 7.62 16.27 12.64
CA LYS A 102 7.49 16.82 11.29
C LYS A 102 6.02 16.79 10.82
N PRO A 103 5.58 17.73 9.97
CA PRO A 103 4.21 17.69 9.43
C PRO A 103 4.04 16.58 8.38
N GLY A 104 2.80 16.12 8.21
CA GLY A 104 2.39 15.21 7.13
C GLY A 104 3.04 13.83 7.19
N LEU A 105 3.20 13.22 6.01
CA LEU A 105 3.88 11.94 5.82
C LEU A 105 5.36 12.13 5.51
N LEU A 106 6.17 11.15 5.89
CA LEU A 106 7.59 11.07 5.55
C LEU A 106 7.87 9.79 4.76
N LEU A 107 8.89 9.84 3.90
CA LEU A 107 9.50 8.68 3.27
C LEU A 107 10.90 8.46 3.85
N ALA A 108 11.21 7.22 4.22
CA ALA A 108 12.53 6.78 4.61
C ALA A 108 13.04 5.68 3.67
N THR A 109 14.36 5.65 3.49
CA THR A 109 15.06 4.51 2.88
C THR A 109 15.67 3.70 4.01
N GLN A 110 15.25 2.43 4.16
CA GLN A 110 15.69 1.50 5.21
C GLN A 110 15.24 1.86 6.64
N MET A 111 14.50 0.93 7.24
CA MET A 111 14.20 0.90 8.68
C MET A 111 14.93 -0.33 9.25
N LYS A 112 15.86 -0.13 10.19
CA LYS A 112 16.59 -1.23 10.84
C LYS A 112 16.39 -1.14 12.35
N GLU A 113 15.83 -2.18 12.96
CA GLU A 113 15.68 -2.26 14.41
C GLU A 113 17.05 -2.10 15.09
N GLY A 114 17.09 -1.32 16.18
CA GLY A 114 18.33 -1.01 16.91
C GLY A 114 19.34 -0.13 16.16
N GLY A 115 19.00 0.38 14.96
CA GLY A 115 19.82 1.29 14.18
C GLY A 115 19.59 2.77 14.50
N PRO A 116 20.42 3.68 13.93
CA PRO A 116 20.18 5.12 14.05
C PRO A 116 18.85 5.51 13.41
N ALA A 117 18.29 6.64 13.85
CA ALA A 117 17.04 7.15 13.31
C ALA A 117 17.09 7.24 11.77
N PRO A 118 16.06 6.75 11.07
CA PRO A 118 16.06 6.68 9.62
C PRO A 118 16.17 8.07 9.00
N LYS A 119 16.98 8.21 7.95
CA LYS A 119 16.97 9.44 7.15
C LYS A 119 15.62 9.55 6.46
N THR A 120 14.92 10.65 6.74
CA THR A 120 13.56 10.90 6.28
C THR A 120 13.48 12.13 5.39
N MET A 121 12.61 12.09 4.39
CA MET A 121 12.26 13.19 3.50
C MET A 121 10.74 13.40 3.53
N PRO A 122 10.23 14.65 3.39
CA PRO A 122 8.80 14.88 3.19
C PRO A 122 8.24 14.03 2.05
N PHE A 123 7.11 13.36 2.29
CA PHE A 123 6.58 12.34 1.37
C PHE A 123 6.32 12.89 -0.03
N LYS A 124 5.71 14.07 -0.15
CA LYS A 124 5.47 14.72 -1.45
C LYS A 124 6.75 15.00 -2.22
N GLN A 125 7.76 15.54 -1.55
CA GLN A 125 9.08 15.80 -2.14
C GLN A 125 9.74 14.50 -2.61
N ALA A 126 9.67 13.45 -1.79
CA ALA A 126 10.23 12.16 -2.11
C ALA A 126 9.54 11.49 -3.32
N LEU A 127 8.20 11.55 -3.38
CA LEU A 127 7.45 11.08 -4.56
C LEU A 127 7.84 11.84 -5.82
N ALA A 128 7.97 13.17 -5.76
CA ALA A 128 8.42 13.97 -6.90
C ALA A 128 9.82 13.55 -7.40
N GLN A 129 10.75 13.30 -6.48
CA GLN A 129 12.09 12.81 -6.83
C GLN A 129 12.05 11.42 -7.46
N ILE A 130 11.28 10.49 -6.88
CA ILE A 130 11.14 9.13 -7.42
C ILE A 130 10.55 9.17 -8.83
N ILE A 131 9.45 9.90 -9.03
CA ILE A 131 8.79 10.05 -10.34
C ILE A 131 9.78 10.64 -11.36
N SER A 132 10.48 11.72 -11.00
CA SER A 132 11.47 12.36 -11.87
C SER A 132 12.61 11.41 -12.24
N ASN A 133 13.14 10.67 -11.27
CA ASN A 133 14.27 9.77 -11.48
C ASN A 133 13.89 8.55 -12.33
N GLN A 134 12.72 7.94 -12.12
CA GLN A 134 12.26 6.85 -12.99
C GLN A 134 12.04 7.33 -14.43
N LYS A 135 11.44 8.52 -14.61
CA LYS A 135 11.24 9.11 -15.95
C LYS A 135 12.55 9.30 -16.73
N LYS A 136 13.64 9.68 -16.05
CA LYS A 136 14.96 9.86 -16.68
C LYS A 136 15.54 8.56 -17.28
N ILE A 137 15.19 7.42 -16.70
CA ILE A 137 15.63 6.09 -17.18
C ILE A 137 14.58 5.40 -18.05
N GLY A 138 13.53 6.12 -18.47
CA GLY A 138 12.44 5.57 -19.28
C GLY A 138 11.55 4.57 -18.53
N ASP A 139 11.51 4.64 -17.20
CA ASP A 139 10.72 3.75 -16.34
C ASP A 139 9.62 4.55 -15.58
N VAL A 140 8.68 3.84 -14.97
CA VAL A 140 7.62 4.41 -14.15
C VAL A 140 7.62 3.76 -12.77
N PHE A 141 7.43 4.57 -11.73
CA PHE A 141 7.23 4.06 -10.38
C PHE A 141 5.76 3.68 -10.19
N LEU A 142 5.48 2.40 -9.96
CA LEU A 142 4.13 1.87 -9.77
C LEU A 142 4.01 1.27 -8.35
N PRO A 143 3.79 2.10 -7.31
CA PRO A 143 3.76 1.61 -5.93
C PRO A 143 2.50 0.80 -5.64
N ILE A 144 2.69 -0.27 -4.90
CA ILE A 144 1.62 -1.16 -4.42
C ILE A 144 1.91 -1.56 -2.97
N MET A 145 0.87 -1.99 -2.26
CA MET A 145 0.98 -2.60 -0.93
C MET A 145 0.60 -4.07 -1.01
N MET A 146 1.07 -4.88 -0.07
CA MET A 146 0.67 -6.27 0.09
C MET A 146 0.73 -6.70 1.56
N LYS A 147 0.19 -7.88 1.86
CA LYS A 147 0.22 -8.44 3.22
C LYS A 147 1.61 -8.41 3.82
N GLY A 148 1.70 -7.88 5.05
CA GLY A 148 2.96 -7.73 5.78
C GLY A 148 3.72 -6.43 5.50
N ASP A 149 3.17 -5.50 4.71
CA ASP A 149 3.78 -4.19 4.46
C ASP A 149 3.52 -3.18 5.58
N LEU A 150 2.38 -3.25 6.27
CA LEU A 150 2.15 -2.49 7.50
C LEU A 150 2.97 -3.13 8.62
N ARG A 151 3.90 -2.38 9.18
CA ARG A 151 4.84 -2.81 10.22
C ARG A 151 4.99 -1.74 11.29
N GLU A 152 5.62 -2.08 12.41
CA GLU A 152 5.94 -1.14 13.48
C GLU A 152 7.45 -1.06 13.68
N PHE A 153 7.94 0.15 13.96
CA PHE A 153 9.31 0.40 14.36
C PHE A 153 9.34 0.84 15.82
N ASP A 154 10.25 0.24 16.60
CA ASP A 154 10.51 0.58 18.00
C ASP A 154 9.24 0.61 18.88
N GLN A 155 8.31 -0.31 18.60
CA GLN A 155 7.03 -0.47 19.33
C GLN A 155 6.17 0.81 19.42
N GLN A 156 6.36 1.77 18.52
CA GLN A 156 5.67 3.06 18.59
C GLN A 156 5.26 3.64 17.24
N MET A 157 5.99 3.32 16.18
CA MET A 157 5.89 4.02 14.92
C MET A 157 5.45 3.07 13.80
N PRO A 158 4.16 3.09 13.42
CA PRO A 158 3.73 2.32 12.26
C PRO A 158 4.35 2.89 11.00
N TYR A 159 4.70 2.00 10.08
CA TYR A 159 5.18 2.36 8.76
C TYR A 159 4.68 1.37 7.72
N ILE A 160 4.56 1.82 6.48
CA ILE A 160 4.23 0.97 5.33
C ILE A 160 5.48 0.82 4.51
N HIS A 161 5.94 -0.41 4.38
CA HIS A 161 6.96 -0.78 3.43
C HIS A 161 6.34 -0.86 2.02
N LEU A 162 6.93 -0.20 1.02
CA LEU A 162 6.36 -0.17 -0.33
C LEU A 162 6.98 -1.25 -1.23
N HIS A 163 6.12 -1.86 -2.03
CA HIS A 163 6.48 -2.63 -3.20
C HIS A 163 6.28 -1.80 -4.47
N ARG A 164 6.89 -2.23 -5.57
CA ARG A 164 6.64 -1.70 -6.91
C ARG A 164 6.27 -2.82 -7.87
N LEU A 165 5.38 -2.51 -8.79
CA LEU A 165 5.08 -3.37 -9.94
C LEU A 165 6.01 -3.03 -11.11
N GLN A 166 6.51 -4.07 -11.80
CA GLN A 166 7.27 -3.96 -13.04
C GLN A 166 6.44 -4.54 -14.19
N VAL A 167 5.57 -3.73 -14.80
CA VAL A 167 4.62 -4.20 -15.83
C VAL A 167 5.28 -4.90 -17.01
N GLN A 168 6.54 -4.55 -17.34
CA GLN A 168 7.30 -5.19 -18.41
C GLN A 168 7.57 -6.68 -18.16
N LYS A 169 7.51 -7.14 -16.90
CA LYS A 169 7.65 -8.54 -16.53
C LYS A 169 6.35 -9.34 -16.59
N LEU A 170 5.22 -8.69 -16.84
CA LEU A 170 3.93 -9.36 -17.02
C LEU A 170 3.82 -9.91 -18.45
N THR A 171 4.71 -10.83 -18.83
CA THR A 171 4.89 -11.32 -20.21
C THR A 171 3.69 -12.08 -20.77
N ARG A 172 2.78 -12.53 -19.90
CA ARG A 172 1.55 -13.24 -20.27
C ARG A 172 0.39 -12.30 -20.59
N LEU A 173 0.53 -11.01 -20.29
CA LEU A 173 -0.46 -9.98 -20.59
C LEU A 173 -0.14 -9.32 -21.93
N SER A 174 -1.18 -8.96 -22.67
CA SER A 174 -1.06 -8.14 -23.86
C SER A 174 -0.46 -6.77 -23.54
N THR A 175 0.03 -6.07 -24.56
CA THR A 175 0.51 -4.68 -24.39
C THR A 175 -0.60 -3.78 -23.87
N PHE A 176 -1.83 -3.94 -24.37
CA PHE A 176 -2.99 -3.17 -23.93
C PHE A 176 -3.29 -3.36 -22.44
N GLU A 177 -3.30 -4.60 -21.95
CA GLU A 177 -3.50 -4.88 -20.51
C GLU A 177 -2.38 -4.29 -19.66
N ARG A 178 -1.12 -4.40 -20.09
CA ARG A 178 0.03 -3.81 -19.37
C ARG A 178 -0.07 -2.29 -19.30
N ASP A 179 -0.49 -1.65 -20.39
CA ASP A 179 -0.67 -0.21 -20.45
C ASP A 179 -1.82 0.25 -19.54
N ASP A 180 -2.94 -0.46 -19.53
CA ASP A 180 -4.06 -0.15 -18.63
C ASP A 180 -3.68 -0.27 -17.14
N ILE A 181 -2.97 -1.34 -16.77
CA ILE A 181 -2.42 -1.51 -15.41
C ILE A 181 -1.49 -0.35 -15.05
N GLN A 182 -0.55 -0.02 -15.94
CA GLN A 182 0.40 1.08 -15.72
C GLN A 182 -0.34 2.40 -15.53
N GLN A 183 -1.31 2.72 -16.41
CA GLN A 183 -2.08 3.95 -16.32
C GLN A 183 -2.90 4.02 -15.04
N THR A 184 -3.54 2.92 -14.64
CA THR A 184 -4.37 2.86 -13.43
C THR A 184 -3.56 3.15 -12.17
N ILE A 185 -2.40 2.50 -12.00
CA ILE A 185 -1.53 2.75 -10.84
C ILE A 185 -0.91 4.16 -10.93
N THR A 186 -0.55 4.64 -12.12
CA THR A 186 -0.01 5.99 -12.32
C THR A 186 -1.02 7.06 -11.92
N ARG A 187 -2.30 6.93 -12.31
CA ARG A 187 -3.37 7.88 -11.91
C ARG A 187 -3.46 7.96 -10.38
N LYS A 188 -3.46 6.81 -9.70
CA LYS A 188 -3.48 6.75 -8.23
C LYS A 188 -2.26 7.37 -7.58
N LEU A 189 -1.05 7.09 -8.09
CA LEU A 189 0.18 7.73 -7.62
C LEU A 189 0.11 9.26 -7.76
N LEU A 190 -0.38 9.76 -8.89
CA LEU A 190 -0.51 11.21 -9.10
C LEU A 190 -1.56 11.83 -8.17
N GLU A 191 -2.66 11.14 -7.90
CA GLU A 191 -3.64 11.58 -6.90
C GLU A 191 -3.05 11.60 -5.48
N LEU A 192 -2.34 10.54 -5.10
CA LEU A 192 -1.61 10.45 -3.84
C LEU A 192 -0.59 11.59 -3.69
N TYR A 193 0.17 11.88 -4.74
CA TYR A 193 1.12 12.99 -4.78
C TYR A 193 0.44 14.35 -4.57
N ARG A 194 -0.70 14.60 -5.24
CA ARG A 194 -1.46 15.85 -5.08
C ARG A 194 -2.00 16.03 -3.67
N ARG A 195 -2.45 14.94 -3.05
CA ARG A 195 -3.03 14.92 -1.70
C ARG A 195 -2.01 14.72 -0.57
N ALA A 196 -0.74 14.49 -0.89
CA ALA A 196 0.28 14.10 0.09
C ALA A 196 0.38 15.05 1.30
N ASP A 197 0.24 16.36 1.09
CA ASP A 197 0.32 17.36 2.18
C ASP A 197 -0.92 17.38 3.07
N SER A 198 -2.08 16.88 2.60
CA SER A 198 -3.30 16.78 3.39
C SER A 198 -3.42 15.47 4.17
N LEU A 199 -2.52 14.51 3.95
CA LEU A 199 -2.50 13.24 4.66
C LEU A 199 -1.78 13.40 6.00
N VAL A 200 -2.54 13.38 7.09
CA VAL A 200 -2.03 13.57 8.44
C VAL A 200 -2.61 12.49 9.36
N CYS A 201 -1.74 11.87 10.14
CA CYS A 201 -2.09 10.93 11.20
C CYS A 201 -1.78 11.53 12.58
#